data_AF-A0A821CPL6-F1
#
_entry.id   AF-A0A821CPL6-F1
#
_cell.length_a   1.000
_cell.length_b   1.000
_cell.length_c   1.000
_cell.angle_alpha   90.00
_cell.angle_beta   90.00
_cell.angle_gamma   90.00
#
_symmetry.space_group_name_H-M   'P 1'
#
loop_
_entity.id
_entity.type
_entity.pdbx_description
1 polymer ?
#
loop_
_entity_poly.entity_id
_entity_poly.type
_entity_poly.pdbx_seq_one_letter_code
_entity_poly.pdbx_strand_id
1 'polypeptide(L)'
;MSRMLFPQDSRFLRDWSGQTISKLALDELQVGCIVRCVIANELPDHAAWEALYFEIVKIKNGTFWGKTLDTYRLGEDAIGLPTNRTFTFRKNHIIEIPLMWQSSFIRKKLSKYLM
;
A
#
# COMPACT_ATOMS: atom_id res chain seq x y z
N MET A 1 -12.45 -21.18 -4.50
CA MET A 1 -12.58 -19.92 -3.72
C MET A 1 -11.47 -19.89 -2.67
N SER A 2 -10.32 -19.29 -2.99
CA SER A 2 -9.17 -19.27 -2.07
C SER A 2 -9.35 -18.18 -1.02
N ARG A 3 -9.38 -18.58 0.26
CA ARG A 3 -9.40 -17.68 1.41
C ARG A 3 -8.03 -17.01 1.53
N MET A 4 -7.99 -15.68 1.44
CA MET A 4 -6.80 -14.90 1.73
C MET A 4 -6.42 -15.09 3.21
N LEU A 5 -5.29 -15.76 3.46
CA LEU A 5 -4.71 -16.09 4.77
C LEU A 5 -3.90 -14.91 5.31
N PHE A 6 -4.57 -13.86 5.77
CA PHE A 6 -3.97 -12.98 6.78
C PHE A 6 -5.05 -12.64 7.80
N PRO A 7 -4.96 -13.09 9.05
CA PRO A 7 -5.78 -12.56 10.12
C PRO A 7 -5.24 -11.16 10.46
N GLN A 8 -5.38 -10.21 9.54
CA GLN A 8 -5.30 -8.81 9.93
C GLN A 8 -6.61 -8.50 10.64
N ASP A 9 -6.51 -8.01 11.88
CA ASP A 9 -7.62 -7.32 12.51
C ASP A 9 -8.13 -6.30 11.48
N SER A 10 -9.38 -6.48 11.05
CA SER A 10 -9.94 -5.77 9.90
C SER A 10 -9.93 -4.26 10.09
N ARG A 11 -9.70 -3.78 11.31
CA ARG A 11 -9.70 -2.38 11.74
C ARG A 11 -8.34 -1.68 11.60
N PHE A 12 -7.23 -2.42 11.50
CA PHE A 12 -5.89 -1.84 11.61
C PHE A 12 -4.93 -2.28 10.49
N LEU A 13 -3.92 -1.47 10.23
CA LEU A 13 -2.75 -1.79 9.41
C LEU A 13 -1.52 -1.82 10.32
N ARG A 14 -0.52 -2.63 9.97
CA ARG A 14 0.78 -2.67 10.64
C ARG A 14 1.87 -2.23 9.68
N ASP A 15 2.77 -1.38 10.14
CA ASP A 15 4.00 -1.07 9.41
C ASP A 15 5.14 -2.00 9.80
N TRP A 16 6.22 -2.02 9.00
CA TRP A 16 7.40 -2.84 9.27
C TRP A 16 8.10 -2.48 10.58
N SER A 17 7.89 -1.27 11.10
CA SER A 17 8.45 -0.83 12.38
C SER A 17 7.63 -1.32 13.58
N GLY A 18 6.56 -2.10 13.35
CA GLY A 18 5.68 -2.63 14.38
C GLY A 18 4.60 -1.66 14.84
N GLN A 19 4.50 -0.47 14.24
CA GLN A 19 3.45 0.48 14.57
C GLN A 19 2.12 0.01 14.00
N THR A 20 1.06 0.18 14.79
CA THR A 20 -0.29 -0.13 14.37
C THR A 20 -1.05 1.16 14.12
N ILE A 21 -1.70 1.25 12.96
CA ILE A 21 -2.49 2.42 12.54
C ILE A 21 -3.92 2.00 12.22
N SER A 22 -4.90 2.80 12.63
CA SER A 22 -6.30 2.61 12.25
C SER A 22 -6.50 2.71 10.74
N LYS A 23 -7.32 1.83 10.16
CA LYS A 23 -7.73 1.91 8.74
C LYS A 23 -8.52 3.19 8.43
N LEU A 24 -9.03 3.90 9.43
CA LEU A 24 -9.58 5.24 9.23
C LEU A 24 -8.54 6.22 8.65
N ALA A 25 -7.25 5.98 8.88
CA ALA A 25 -6.18 6.75 8.25
C ALA A 25 -6.18 6.68 6.72
N LEU A 26 -6.80 5.65 6.12
CA LEU A 26 -6.94 5.52 4.66
C LEU A 26 -7.81 6.63 4.06
N ASP A 27 -8.67 7.26 4.86
CA ASP A 27 -9.48 8.41 4.43
C ASP A 27 -8.67 9.70 4.32
N GLU A 28 -7.48 9.73 4.93
CA GLU A 28 -6.59 10.90 4.91
C GLU A 28 -5.53 10.84 3.80
N LEU A 29 -5.51 9.77 3.01
CA LEU A 29 -4.58 9.59 1.90
C LEU A 29 -4.84 10.61 0.79
N GLN A 30 -3.75 11.19 0.29
CA GLN A 30 -3.75 12.18 -0.79
C GLN A 30 -2.61 11.91 -1.76
N VAL A 31 -2.55 12.70 -2.84
CA VAL A 31 -1.41 12.68 -3.78
C VAL A 31 -0.11 12.97 -3.03
N GLY A 32 0.94 12.20 -3.35
CA GLY A 32 2.24 12.22 -2.69
C GLY A 32 2.34 11.30 -1.46
N CYS A 33 1.25 10.72 -0.98
CA CYS A 33 1.33 9.70 0.07
C CYS A 33 1.92 8.40 -0.48
N ILE A 34 2.71 7.72 0.35
CA ILE A 34 3.28 6.41 0.03
C ILE A 34 2.49 5.31 0.74
N VAL A 35 2.16 4.23 0.04
CA VAL A 35 1.41 3.09 0.58
C VAL A 35 1.99 1.78 0.06
N ARG A 36 1.76 0.68 0.78
CA ARG A 36 2.04 -0.66 0.27
C ARG A 36 0.75 -1.35 -0.11
N CYS A 37 0.71 -1.95 -1.29
CA CYS A 37 -0.49 -2.60 -1.82
C CYS A 37 -0.18 -4.00 -2.35
N VAL A 38 -1.16 -4.90 -2.23
CA VAL A 38 -1.17 -6.18 -2.95
C VAL A 38 -1.94 -5.99 -4.25
N ILE A 39 -1.28 -6.17 -5.39
CA ILE A 39 -1.93 -6.07 -6.72
C ILE A 39 -2.18 -7.48 -7.23
N ALA A 40 -3.33 -8.05 -6.89
CA ALA A 40 -3.69 -9.41 -7.28
C ALA A 40 -4.17 -9.54 -8.75
N ASN A 41 -4.63 -8.43 -9.37
CA ASN A 41 -5.42 -8.50 -10.61
C ASN A 41 -4.73 -7.94 -11.87
N GLU A 42 -3.59 -7.27 -11.76
CA GLU A 42 -2.85 -6.71 -12.93
C GLU A 42 -1.60 -7.53 -13.28
N LEU A 43 -1.45 -8.70 -12.66
CA LEU A 43 -0.29 -9.57 -12.80
C LEU A 43 -0.72 -10.92 -13.39
N PRO A 44 0.07 -11.52 -14.31
CA PRO A 44 -0.20 -12.88 -14.77
C PRO A 44 -0.28 -13.84 -13.58
N ASP A 45 -1.06 -14.91 -13.69
CA ASP A 45 -1.59 -15.82 -12.65
C ASP A 45 -0.62 -16.29 -11.53
N HIS A 46 0.68 -16.01 -11.65
CA HIS A 46 1.73 -16.35 -10.70
C HIS A 46 2.24 -15.17 -9.83
N ALA A 47 1.91 -13.91 -10.12
CA ALA A 47 2.40 -12.75 -9.34
C ALA A 47 1.39 -12.18 -8.32
N ALA A 48 0.30 -12.90 -8.07
CA ALA A 48 -0.82 -12.47 -7.22
C ALA A 48 -0.47 -12.15 -5.75
N TRP A 49 0.81 -12.30 -5.36
CA TRP A 49 1.29 -12.15 -3.98
C TRP A 49 2.28 -10.99 -3.81
N GLU A 50 2.63 -10.24 -4.85
CA GLU A 50 3.57 -9.14 -4.71
C GLU A 50 2.95 -7.94 -3.99
N ALA A 51 3.55 -7.59 -2.85
CA ALA A 51 3.21 -6.42 -2.06
C ALA A 51 4.23 -5.29 -2.33
N LEU A 52 3.86 -4.36 -3.20
CA LEU A 52 4.73 -3.28 -3.66
C LEU A 52 4.41 -1.94 -3.00
N TYR A 53 5.40 -1.06 -2.94
CA TYR A 53 5.22 0.33 -2.50
C TYR A 53 4.88 1.24 -3.68
N PHE A 54 3.93 2.13 -3.46
CA PHE A 54 3.44 3.09 -4.44
C PHE A 54 3.40 4.50 -3.86
N GLU A 55 3.84 5.47 -4.65
CA GLU A 55 3.50 6.88 -4.44
C GLU A 55 2.18 7.17 -5.16
N ILE A 56 1.19 7.71 -4.44
CA ILE A 56 -0.10 8.07 -5.03
C ILE A 56 0.08 9.32 -5.90
N VAL A 57 -0.17 9.19 -7.19
CA VAL A 57 -0.05 10.29 -8.17
C VAL A 57 -1.40 10.88 -8.60
N LYS A 58 -2.50 10.16 -8.37
CA LYS A 58 -3.85 10.64 -8.66
C LYS A 58 -4.88 9.91 -7.80
N ILE A 59 -5.95 10.60 -7.45
CA ILE A 59 -7.14 10.03 -6.80
C ILE A 59 -8.39 10.56 -7.53
N LYS A 60 -9.31 9.67 -7.87
CA LYS A 60 -10.59 10.01 -8.52
C LYS A 60 -11.62 8.92 -8.24
N ASN A 61 -12.79 9.29 -7.73
CA ASN A 61 -13.92 8.38 -7.47
C ASN A 61 -13.52 7.13 -6.66
N GLY A 62 -12.70 7.32 -5.62
CA GLY A 62 -12.19 6.25 -4.76
C GLY A 62 -11.20 5.29 -5.45
N THR A 63 -10.75 5.59 -6.67
CA THR A 63 -9.64 4.91 -7.34
C THR A 63 -8.36 5.69 -7.06
N PHE A 64 -7.29 4.95 -6.75
CA PHE A 64 -5.95 5.47 -6.60
C PHE A 64 -5.13 5.05 -7.80
N TRP A 65 -4.32 5.97 -8.32
CA TRP A 65 -3.25 5.67 -9.25
C TRP A 65 -1.96 5.84 -8.49
N GLY A 66 -1.19 4.76 -8.40
CA GLY A 66 0.11 4.78 -7.74
C GLY A 66 1.23 4.47 -8.71
N LYS A 67 2.31 5.22 -8.60
CA LYS A 67 3.56 4.95 -9.31
C LYS A 67 4.41 4.01 -8.46
N THR A 68 4.85 2.89 -9.02
CA THR A 68 5.71 1.94 -8.32
C THR A 68 7.02 2.60 -7.90
N LEU A 69 7.36 2.45 -6.62
CA LEU A 69 8.67 2.84 -6.11
C LEU A 69 9.71 1.75 -6.38
N ASP A 70 10.96 2.18 -6.53
CA ASP A 70 12.10 1.27 -6.60
C ASP A 70 12.48 0.82 -5.18
N THR A 71 11.86 -0.26 -4.73
CA THR A 71 12.05 -0.82 -3.39
C THR A 71 12.52 -2.25 -3.46
N TYR A 72 13.27 -2.69 -2.45
CA TYR A 72 13.74 -4.06 -2.31
C TYR A 72 12.57 -5.07 -2.42
N ARG A 73 12.75 -6.09 -3.26
CA ARG A 73 11.79 -7.18 -3.48
C ARG A 73 12.43 -8.48 -3.01
N LEU A 74 11.72 -9.24 -2.19
CA LEU A 74 12.19 -10.53 -1.68
C LEU A 74 11.74 -11.64 -2.62
N GLY A 75 12.68 -12.34 -3.25
CA GLY A 75 12.44 -13.60 -3.97
C GLY A 75 13.03 -13.66 -5.37
N GLU A 76 13.44 -14.85 -5.79
CA GLU A 76 13.80 -15.18 -7.18
C GLU A 76 12.59 -15.10 -8.13
N ASP A 77 11.38 -15.18 -7.56
CA ASP A 77 10.08 -15.07 -8.25
C ASP A 77 9.54 -13.63 -8.34
N ALA A 78 10.37 -12.61 -8.05
CA ALA A 78 9.95 -11.23 -8.25
C ALA A 78 9.69 -11.01 -9.74
N ILE A 79 8.42 -11.07 -10.15
CA ILE A 79 7.97 -10.82 -11.51
C ILE A 79 8.27 -9.36 -11.73
N GLY A 80 9.39 -9.07 -12.39
CA GLY A 80 10.04 -7.77 -12.54
C GLY A 80 9.12 -6.68 -13.07
N LEU A 81 8.18 -6.23 -12.25
CA LEU A 81 7.27 -5.16 -12.57
C LEU A 81 8.12 -3.91 -12.76
N PRO A 82 7.96 -3.20 -13.90
CA PRO A 82 8.76 -2.02 -14.17
C PRO A 82 8.64 -1.03 -13.02
N THR A 83 9.78 -0.56 -12.52
CA THR A 83 9.81 0.61 -11.65
C THR A 83 9.23 1.81 -12.42
N ASN A 84 8.65 2.77 -11.72
CA ASN A 84 8.00 3.94 -12.32
C ASN A 84 6.73 3.68 -13.17
N ARG A 85 6.19 2.46 -13.18
CA ARG A 85 4.90 2.19 -13.84
C ARG A 85 3.75 2.57 -12.93
N THR A 86 2.68 3.10 -13.54
CA THR A 86 1.46 3.46 -12.81
C THR A 86 0.48 2.30 -12.84
N PHE A 87 -0.04 1.96 -11.67
CA PHE A 87 -1.08 0.95 -11.47
C PHE A 87 -2.29 1.56 -10.78
N THR A 88 -3.43 0.91 -10.93
CA THR A 88 -4.65 1.30 -10.24
C THR A 88 -4.93 0.39 -9.05
N PHE A 89 -5.40 0.98 -7.95
CA PHE A 89 -5.85 0.22 -6.79
C PHE A 89 -6.96 0.95 -6.02
N ARG A 90 -7.54 0.23 -5.06
CA ARG A 90 -8.58 0.70 -4.14
C ARG A 90 -8.07 0.61 -2.70
N LYS A 91 -8.71 1.33 -1.77
CA LYS A 91 -8.30 1.36 -0.35
C LYS A 91 -8.13 -0.03 0.28
N ASN A 92 -9.00 -0.97 -0.07
CA ASN A 92 -8.96 -2.35 0.45
C ASN A 92 -7.74 -3.17 -0.02
N HIS A 93 -6.99 -2.71 -1.02
CA HIS A 93 -5.74 -3.34 -1.45
C HIS A 93 -4.53 -2.82 -0.65
N ILE A 94 -4.70 -1.73 0.12
CA ILE A 94 -3.63 -1.14 0.93
C ILE A 94 -3.47 -1.98 2.19
N ILE A 95 -2.27 -2.50 2.39
CA ILE A 95 -1.92 -3.36 3.53
C ILE A 95 -1.04 -2.65 4.56
N GLU A 96 -0.47 -1.50 4.20
CA GLU A 96 0.48 -0.76 5.03
C GLU A 96 0.57 0.71 4.61
N ILE A 97 0.78 1.60 5.58
CA ILE A 97 1.16 3.01 5.38
C ILE A 97 2.51 3.23 6.08
N PRO A 98 3.65 3.27 5.35
CA PRO A 98 4.96 3.46 5.96
C PRO A 98 5.11 4.90 6.48
N LEU A 99 4.89 5.13 7.77
CA LEU A 99 4.83 6.47 8.36
C LEU A 99 6.14 7.26 8.22
N MET A 100 7.28 6.56 8.29
CA MET A 100 8.60 7.16 8.15
C MET A 100 8.89 7.66 6.74
N TRP A 101 8.16 7.18 5.73
CA TRP A 101 8.35 7.55 4.32
C TRP A 101 7.42 8.69 3.90
N GLN A 102 6.49 9.07 4.77
CA GLN A 102 5.60 10.19 4.48
C GLN A 102 6.30 11.52 4.69
N SER A 103 5.82 12.55 3.97
CA SER A 103 6.19 13.93 4.31
C SER A 103 5.83 14.26 5.75
N SER A 104 6.58 15.20 6.36
CA SER A 104 6.36 15.62 7.76
C SER A 104 4.92 16.06 8.04
N PHE A 105 4.30 16.75 7.08
CA PHE A 105 2.90 17.17 7.15
C PHE A 105 1.94 15.97 7.20
N ILE A 106 2.09 15.00 6.30
CA ILE A 106 1.26 13.80 6.28
C ILE A 106 1.48 12.97 7.53
N ARG A 107 2.73 12.79 7.96
CA ARG A 107 3.06 12.03 9.16
C ARG A 107 2.36 12.59 10.40
N LYS A 108 2.35 13.92 10.57
CA LYS A 108 1.63 14.60 11.66
C LYS A 108 0.10 14.41 11.58
N LYS A 109 -0.44 14.30 10.37
CA LYS A 109 -1.88 14.05 10.15
C LYS A 109 -2.24 12.61 10.52
N LEU A 110 -1.44 11.65 10.05
CA LEU A 110 -1.63 10.22 10.28
C LEU A 110 -1.33 9.78 11.72
N SER A 111 -0.46 10.49 12.44
CA SER A 111 -0.11 10.14 13.82
C SER A 111 -1.31 10.18 14.78
N LYS A 112 -2.40 10.86 14.42
CA LYS A 112 -3.66 10.87 15.17
C LYS A 112 -4.38 9.51 15.18
N TYR A 113 -4.00 8.61 14.29
CA TYR A 113 -4.60 7.28 14.10
C TYR A 113 -3.68 6.16 14.58
N LEU A 114 -2.53 6.50 15.15
CA LEU A 114 -1.66 5.56 15.83
C LEU A 114 -2.35 5.04 17.10
N MET A 115 -2.11 3.77 17.41
CA MET A 115 -2.61 3.10 18.61
C MET A 115 -1.49 2.68 19.55
#